data_AF-A0A7S1MZK7-F1
#
_entry.id   AF-A0A7S1MZK7-F1
#
_cell.length_a   1.000
_cell.length_b   1.000
_cell.length_c   1.000
_cell.angle_alpha   90.00
_cell.angle_beta   90.00
_cell.angle_gamma   90.00
#
_symmetry.space_group_name_H-M   'P 1'
#
loop_
_entity.id
_entity.type
_entity.pdbx_description
1 polymer ?
#
loop_
_entity_poly.entity_id
_entity_poly.type
_entity_poly.pdbx_seq_one_letter_code
_entity_poly.pdbx_strand_id
1 'polypeptide(L)'
;GVTAITAVSPAISARQEDTAVAVANVVMFGTLAMLAYPYLAHHILAADSHRIGMFLGLAVHDTSQAIGSALTYSNVYSDEVVLKVAAITKLSRNLCLAAVVPWLTYLNVRAETKDDEGKEEELEGKKSAGGKSVLAYVPPFVAGFCAMAVLRSVGDVSLESQGLALGLLEAHQWRQVVSFVGNDLGSTWLLGTAMAAVGLNTDAAALKGVGYRPFVVGFAGSAVVAGTGCAATLALTSLFL
;
A
#
# COMPACT_ATOMS: atom_id res chain seq x y z
N GLY A 1 -0.04 -0.90 6.64
CA GLY A 1 0.26 -2.03 5.74
C GLY A 1 1.55 -2.68 6.15
N VAL A 2 1.70 -3.96 5.83
CA VAL A 2 2.89 -4.75 6.19
C VAL A 2 4.14 -4.19 5.51
N THR A 3 4.01 -3.76 4.25
CA THR A 3 5.09 -3.11 3.47
C THR A 3 5.67 -1.86 4.13
N ALA A 4 4.84 -1.03 4.76
CA ALA A 4 5.31 0.15 5.47
C ALA A 4 6.08 -0.24 6.75
N ILE A 5 5.58 -1.24 7.47
CA ILE A 5 6.25 -1.76 8.68
C ILE A 5 7.62 -2.32 8.29
N THR A 6 7.70 -3.17 7.26
CA THR A 6 8.97 -3.78 6.84
C THR A 6 9.96 -2.76 6.27
N ALA A 7 9.48 -1.72 5.58
CA ALA A 7 10.34 -0.66 5.04
C ALA A 7 10.88 0.28 6.13
N VAL A 8 10.08 0.60 7.16
CA VAL A 8 10.45 1.54 8.22
C VAL A 8 11.21 0.87 9.36
N SER A 9 10.94 -0.42 9.66
CA SER A 9 11.54 -1.10 10.82
C SER A 9 13.08 -1.03 10.85
N PRO A 10 13.82 -1.26 9.74
CA PRO A 10 15.26 -1.09 9.73
C PRO A 10 15.70 0.37 9.87
N ALA A 11 14.90 1.32 9.38
CA ALA A 11 15.22 2.75 9.39
C ALA A 11 15.18 3.36 10.80
N ILE A 12 14.37 2.79 11.70
CA ILE A 12 14.23 3.22 13.10
C ILE A 12 14.80 2.21 14.11
N SER A 13 15.54 1.20 13.63
CA SER A 13 16.10 0.12 14.47
C SER A 13 15.04 -0.58 15.36
N ALA A 14 13.85 -0.85 14.81
CA ALA A 14 12.74 -1.44 15.56
C ALA A 14 13.06 -2.87 16.04
N ARG A 15 12.59 -3.22 17.24
CA ARG A 15 12.70 -4.59 17.77
C ARG A 15 11.84 -5.55 16.94
N GLN A 16 12.32 -6.78 16.77
CA GLN A 16 11.60 -7.80 15.98
C GLN A 16 10.23 -8.12 16.60
N GLU A 17 10.14 -8.16 17.93
CA GLU A 17 8.89 -8.38 18.67
C GLU A 17 7.85 -7.29 18.36
N ASP A 18 8.23 -6.02 18.39
CA ASP A 18 7.35 -4.89 18.07
C ASP A 18 6.90 -4.94 16.60
N THR A 19 7.82 -5.30 15.71
CA THR A 19 7.55 -5.47 14.27
C THR A 19 6.52 -6.58 14.04
N ALA A 20 6.69 -7.73 14.69
CA ALA A 20 5.79 -8.88 14.60
C ALA A 20 4.39 -8.53 15.11
N VAL A 21 4.29 -7.86 16.27
CA VAL A 21 3.01 -7.42 16.84
C VAL A 21 2.32 -6.40 15.93
N ALA A 22 3.07 -5.46 15.32
CA ALA A 22 2.52 -4.51 14.38
C ALA A 22 1.97 -5.19 13.11
N VAL A 23 2.71 -6.16 12.55
CA VAL A 23 2.26 -6.94 11.39
C VAL A 23 1.01 -7.74 11.73
N ALA A 24 0.98 -8.40 12.89
CA ALA A 24 -0.18 -9.16 13.36
C ALA A 24 -1.44 -8.30 13.47
N ASN A 25 -1.34 -7.10 14.07
CA ASN A 25 -2.46 -6.15 14.14
C ASN A 25 -2.95 -5.72 12.75
N VAL A 26 -2.03 -5.39 11.84
CA VAL A 26 -2.37 -5.00 10.47
C VAL A 26 -3.10 -6.13 9.72
N VAL A 27 -2.60 -7.37 9.83
CA VAL A 27 -3.22 -8.52 9.17
C VAL A 27 -4.58 -8.81 9.75
N MET A 28 -4.73 -8.84 11.08
CA MET A 28 -5.99 -9.12 11.76
C MET A 28 -7.06 -8.09 11.40
N PHE A 29 -6.82 -6.80 11.69
CA PHE A 29 -7.81 -5.76 11.45
C PHE A 29 -8.00 -5.46 9.97
N GLY A 30 -6.97 -5.64 9.15
CA GLY A 30 -7.09 -5.54 7.71
C GLY A 30 -7.92 -6.67 7.10
N THR A 31 -7.88 -7.89 7.65
CA THR A 31 -8.76 -8.99 7.23
C THR A 31 -10.20 -8.73 7.63
N LEU A 32 -10.43 -8.26 8.86
CA LEU A 32 -11.76 -7.83 9.31
C LEU A 32 -12.31 -6.71 8.42
N ALA A 33 -11.49 -5.71 8.11
CA ALA A 33 -11.85 -4.62 7.20
C ALA A 33 -12.15 -5.14 5.79
N MET A 34 -11.32 -6.02 5.24
CA MET A 34 -11.53 -6.61 3.90
C MET A 34 -12.90 -7.30 3.77
N LEU A 35 -13.33 -7.99 4.82
CA LEU A 35 -14.61 -8.69 4.84
C LEU A 35 -15.79 -7.76 5.15
N ALA A 36 -15.62 -6.80 6.05
CA ALA A 36 -16.72 -5.97 6.55
C ALA A 36 -16.93 -4.66 5.76
N TYR A 37 -15.85 -4.00 5.35
CA TYR A 37 -15.92 -2.67 4.75
C TYR A 37 -16.64 -2.59 3.40
N PRO A 38 -16.63 -3.58 2.48
CA PRO A 38 -17.35 -3.41 1.22
C PRO A 38 -18.86 -3.25 1.45
N TYR A 39 -19.43 -4.04 2.37
CA TYR A 39 -20.84 -3.95 2.73
C TYR A 39 -21.14 -2.69 3.55
N LEU A 40 -20.28 -2.36 4.53
CA LEU A 40 -20.47 -1.16 5.34
C LEU A 40 -20.45 0.09 4.47
N ALA A 41 -19.42 0.23 3.63
CA ALA A 41 -19.21 1.36 2.74
C ALA A 41 -20.41 1.57 1.79
N HIS A 42 -21.00 0.48 1.27
CA HIS A 42 -22.20 0.55 0.46
C HIS A 42 -23.32 1.35 1.14
N HIS A 43 -23.58 1.05 2.41
CA HIS A 43 -24.65 1.70 3.19
C HIS A 43 -24.29 3.11 3.64
N ILE A 44 -23.05 3.36 4.08
CA ILE A 44 -22.68 4.65 4.66
C ILE A 44 -22.26 5.72 3.63
N LEU A 45 -21.90 5.31 2.41
CA LEU A 45 -21.44 6.22 1.35
C LEU A 45 -22.43 6.31 0.18
N ALA A 46 -23.70 6.01 0.43
CA ALA A 46 -24.80 6.15 -0.52
C ALA A 46 -24.58 5.44 -1.86
N ALA A 47 -23.89 4.29 -1.86
CA ALA A 47 -23.53 3.52 -3.05
C ALA A 47 -22.75 4.31 -4.13
N ASP A 48 -22.08 5.41 -3.77
CA ASP A 48 -21.25 6.17 -4.72
C ASP A 48 -19.91 5.45 -4.96
N SER A 49 -19.67 5.08 -6.23
CA SER A 49 -18.50 4.28 -6.63
C SER A 49 -17.17 4.95 -6.28
N HIS A 50 -17.06 6.27 -6.44
CA HIS A 50 -15.82 6.99 -6.18
C HIS A 50 -15.56 7.09 -4.68
N ARG A 51 -16.58 7.41 -3.88
CA ARG A 51 -16.49 7.47 -2.43
C ARG A 51 -16.11 6.12 -1.85
N ILE A 52 -16.78 5.07 -2.28
CA ILE A 52 -16.53 3.72 -1.79
C ILE A 52 -15.13 3.27 -2.18
N GLY A 53 -14.72 3.45 -3.43
CA GLY A 53 -13.36 3.16 -3.88
C GLY A 53 -12.31 3.89 -3.05
N MET A 54 -12.46 5.20 -2.85
CA MET A 54 -11.53 5.98 -2.02
C MET A 54 -11.50 5.50 -0.58
N PHE A 55 -12.66 5.23 0.03
CA PHE A 55 -12.74 4.73 1.39
C PHE A 55 -12.06 3.38 1.55
N LEU A 56 -12.32 2.40 0.67
CA LEU A 56 -11.68 1.09 0.72
C LEU A 56 -10.15 1.20 0.53
N GLY A 57 -9.69 2.09 -0.36
CA GLY A 57 -8.27 2.36 -0.58
C GLY A 57 -7.57 3.05 0.61
N LEU A 58 -8.27 3.93 1.33
CA LEU A 58 -7.72 4.66 2.48
C LEU A 58 -7.77 3.86 3.78
N ALA A 59 -8.91 3.23 4.06
CA ALA A 59 -9.26 2.64 5.34
C ALA A 59 -8.70 1.22 5.54
N VAL A 60 -8.60 0.42 4.48
CA VAL A 60 -8.04 -0.94 4.59
C VAL A 60 -6.52 -0.85 4.70
N HIS A 61 -5.93 -1.54 5.69
CA HIS A 61 -4.54 -1.32 6.11
C HIS A 61 -3.49 -1.81 5.10
N ASP A 62 -3.71 -2.98 4.51
CA ASP A 62 -2.79 -3.60 3.57
C ASP A 62 -3.29 -3.52 2.12
N THR A 63 -2.35 -3.50 1.16
CA THR A 63 -2.69 -3.36 -0.26
C THR A 63 -3.48 -4.56 -0.74
N SER A 64 -3.05 -5.76 -0.39
CA SER A 64 -3.72 -6.98 -0.80
C SER A 64 -5.17 -7.02 -0.34
N GLN A 65 -5.38 -6.78 0.95
CA GLN A 65 -6.69 -6.73 1.58
C GLN A 65 -7.58 -5.61 1.03
N ALA A 66 -7.00 -4.44 0.70
CA ALA A 66 -7.74 -3.33 0.10
C ALA A 66 -8.27 -3.71 -1.29
N ILE A 67 -7.43 -4.32 -2.12
CA ILE A 67 -7.84 -4.81 -3.44
C ILE A 67 -8.86 -5.94 -3.31
N GLY A 68 -8.65 -6.88 -2.38
CA GLY A 68 -9.61 -7.95 -2.11
C GLY A 68 -10.98 -7.43 -1.67
N SER A 69 -11.00 -6.39 -0.84
CA SER A 69 -12.23 -5.69 -0.43
C SER A 69 -12.94 -5.05 -1.62
N ALA A 70 -12.19 -4.35 -2.47
CA ALA A 70 -12.74 -3.65 -3.62
C ALA A 70 -13.21 -4.63 -4.72
N LEU A 71 -12.51 -5.75 -4.90
CA LEU A 71 -12.92 -6.84 -5.79
C LEU A 71 -14.20 -7.52 -5.29
N THR A 72 -14.30 -7.73 -3.96
CA THR A 72 -15.54 -8.23 -3.34
C THR A 72 -16.70 -7.28 -3.64
N TYR A 73 -16.50 -5.98 -3.45
CA TYR A 73 -17.53 -4.98 -3.79
C TYR A 73 -17.90 -5.03 -5.27
N SER A 74 -16.90 -5.01 -6.16
CA SER A 74 -17.09 -5.04 -7.61
C SER A 74 -17.92 -6.24 -8.05
N ASN A 75 -17.70 -7.41 -7.46
CA ASN A 75 -18.45 -8.62 -7.80
C ASN A 75 -19.86 -8.62 -7.20
N VAL A 76 -20.01 -8.21 -5.93
CA VAL A 76 -21.30 -8.23 -5.22
C VAL A 76 -22.28 -7.20 -5.79
N TYR A 77 -21.78 -6.01 -6.14
CA TYR A 77 -22.61 -4.88 -6.60
C TYR A 77 -22.45 -4.58 -8.10
N SER A 78 -21.68 -5.37 -8.83
CA SER A 78 -21.43 -5.19 -10.28
C SER A 78 -20.89 -3.80 -10.63
N ASP A 79 -19.96 -3.30 -9.81
CA ASP A 79 -19.37 -1.96 -9.94
C ASP A 79 -17.84 -2.01 -9.99
N GLU A 80 -17.30 -2.13 -11.20
CA GLU A 80 -15.86 -2.20 -11.45
C GLU A 80 -15.11 -0.88 -11.18
N VAL A 81 -15.83 0.25 -11.09
CA VAL A 81 -15.20 1.56 -10.85
C VAL A 81 -14.56 1.58 -9.47
N VAL A 82 -15.21 0.96 -8.48
CA VAL A 82 -14.72 0.86 -7.11
C VAL A 82 -13.34 0.21 -7.04
N LEU A 83 -13.11 -0.88 -7.80
CA LEU A 83 -11.82 -1.57 -7.84
C LEU A 83 -10.71 -0.65 -8.36
N LYS A 84 -10.96 0.06 -9.46
CA LYS A 84 -9.99 0.98 -10.07
C LYS A 84 -9.67 2.14 -9.14
N VAL A 85 -10.69 2.77 -8.57
CA VAL A 85 -10.51 3.89 -7.65
C VAL A 85 -9.77 3.45 -6.38
N ALA A 86 -10.16 2.33 -5.76
CA ALA A 86 -9.47 1.81 -4.58
C ALA A 86 -8.00 1.48 -4.85
N ALA A 87 -7.70 0.86 -6.00
CA ALA A 87 -6.34 0.55 -6.40
C ALA A 87 -5.49 1.82 -6.55
N ILE A 88 -5.99 2.82 -7.27
CA ILE A 88 -5.29 4.10 -7.45
C ILE A 88 -5.07 4.78 -6.10
N THR A 89 -6.12 4.94 -5.29
CA THR A 89 -6.02 5.58 -3.97
C THR A 89 -4.99 4.87 -3.07
N LYS A 90 -5.00 3.53 -3.04
CA LYS A 90 -4.06 2.74 -2.24
C LYS A 90 -2.62 2.87 -2.72
N LEU A 91 -2.41 2.80 -4.04
CA LEU A 91 -1.08 2.90 -4.64
C LEU A 91 -0.49 4.31 -4.49
N SER A 92 -1.30 5.36 -4.67
CA SER A 92 -0.88 6.74 -4.42
C SER A 92 -0.38 6.93 -2.98
N ARG A 93 -1.07 6.35 -1.99
CA ARG A 93 -0.60 6.38 -0.59
C ARG A 93 0.71 5.61 -0.42
N ASN A 94 0.85 4.44 -1.05
CA ASN A 94 2.08 3.65 -0.95
C ASN A 94 3.27 4.37 -1.60
N LEU A 95 3.05 5.16 -2.65
CA LEU A 95 4.09 5.96 -3.28
C LEU A 95 4.70 6.97 -2.31
N CYS A 96 3.93 7.49 -1.34
CA CYS A 96 4.44 8.38 -0.30
C CYS A 96 5.54 7.72 0.57
N LEU A 97 5.64 6.38 0.63
CA LEU A 97 6.75 5.70 1.32
C LEU A 97 8.11 6.08 0.74
N ALA A 98 8.18 6.39 -0.56
CA ALA A 98 9.42 6.84 -1.20
C ALA A 98 9.95 8.16 -0.59
N ALA A 99 9.07 8.99 -0.02
CA ALA A 99 9.46 10.21 0.69
C ALA A 99 9.58 9.97 2.21
N VAL A 100 8.61 9.26 2.80
CA VAL A 100 8.51 9.07 4.26
C VAL A 100 9.66 8.25 4.82
N VAL A 101 10.08 7.17 4.14
CA VAL A 101 11.15 6.29 4.64
C VAL A 101 12.48 7.04 4.74
N PRO A 102 12.99 7.69 3.67
CA PRO A 102 14.13 8.60 3.75
C PRO A 102 14.07 9.64 4.87
N TRP A 103 12.91 10.28 4.99
CA TRP A 103 12.68 11.34 5.95
C TRP A 103 12.82 10.82 7.39
N LEU A 104 12.20 9.70 7.71
CA LEU A 104 12.31 9.08 9.03
C LEU A 104 13.73 8.58 9.34
N THR A 105 14.42 7.99 8.35
CA THR A 105 15.83 7.59 8.52
C THR A 105 16.71 8.79 8.85
N TYR A 106 16.53 9.91 8.14
CA TYR A 106 17.28 11.14 8.39
C TYR A 106 17.03 11.67 9.82
N LEU A 107 15.77 11.70 10.26
CA LEU A 107 15.43 12.14 11.62
C LEU A 107 16.01 11.21 12.69
N ASN A 108 16.00 9.90 12.47
CA ASN A 108 16.52 8.93 13.43
C ASN A 108 18.05 9.04 13.57
N VAL A 109 18.78 9.12 12.46
CA VAL A 109 20.25 9.32 12.47
C VAL A 109 20.64 10.65 13.14
N ARG A 110 19.85 11.71 12.92
CA ARG A 110 20.08 13.02 13.54
C ARG A 110 19.77 13.03 15.04
N ALA A 111 18.84 12.20 15.50
CA ALA A 111 18.55 12.02 16.92
C ALA A 111 19.67 11.24 17.61
N GLU A 112 20.12 10.13 17.02
CA GLU A 112 21.24 9.33 17.56
C GLU A 112 22.54 10.15 17.67
N THR A 113 22.85 10.99 16.67
CA THR A 113 24.03 11.87 16.72
C THR A 113 23.95 13.00 17.75
N LYS A 114 22.77 13.33 18.27
CA LYS A 114 22.60 14.29 19.37
C LYS A 114 22.72 13.66 20.75
N ASP A 115 22.44 12.37 20.87
CA ASP A 115 22.53 11.62 22.13
C ASP A 115 23.93 11.02 22.37
N ASP A 116 24.79 10.96 21.34
CA ASP A 116 26.13 10.34 21.37
C ASP A 116 27.31 11.29 21.73
N GLU A 117 27.09 12.54 22.15
CA GLU A 117 28.17 13.44 22.64
C GLU A 117 28.83 12.97 23.97
N GLY A 118 28.56 11.75 24.46
CA GLY A 118 29.03 11.27 25.76
C GLY A 118 29.50 9.82 25.89
N LYS A 119 29.61 9.03 24.80
CA LYS A 119 30.09 7.62 24.89
C LYS A 119 31.00 7.24 23.73
N GLU A 120 32.21 7.75 23.76
CA GLU A 120 33.35 7.13 23.10
C GLU A 120 33.63 5.78 23.78
N GLU A 121 33.97 4.74 23.02
CA GLU A 121 34.28 3.35 23.47
C GLU A 121 33.11 2.34 23.50
N GLU A 122 32.43 2.12 22.37
CA GLU A 122 31.98 0.77 21.94
C GLU A 122 31.52 0.78 20.45
N LEU A 123 32.36 1.33 19.57
CA LEU A 123 32.00 1.63 18.17
C LEU A 123 32.78 0.82 17.12
N GLU A 124 33.21 -0.39 17.44
CA GLU A 124 33.82 -1.29 16.45
C GLU A 124 32.82 -2.21 15.72
N GLY A 125 31.55 -2.30 16.16
CA GLY A 125 30.53 -3.15 15.53
C GLY A 125 29.56 -2.47 14.55
N LYS A 126 29.52 -1.13 14.49
CA LYS A 126 28.47 -0.35 13.78
C LYS A 126 28.95 0.38 12.52
N LYS A 127 30.12 0.04 11.98
CA LYS A 127 30.72 0.67 10.79
C LYS A 127 30.17 0.15 9.43
N SER A 128 28.85 -0.01 9.26
CA SER A 128 28.27 -0.35 7.95
C SER A 128 26.91 0.29 7.62
N ALA A 129 26.65 1.48 8.14
CA ALA A 129 25.47 2.28 7.76
C ALA A 129 25.83 3.64 7.12
N GLY A 130 27.12 3.96 6.94
CA GLY A 130 27.60 5.27 6.49
C GLY A 130 27.67 5.52 4.98
N GLY A 131 26.94 4.78 4.15
CA GLY A 131 27.05 4.95 2.69
C GLY A 131 26.04 4.23 1.82
N LYS A 132 24.98 3.63 2.39
CA LYS A 132 23.89 3.13 1.55
C LYS A 132 23.00 4.33 1.25
N SER A 133 23.07 4.79 0.00
CA SER A 133 22.21 5.83 -0.56
C SER A 133 20.79 5.64 -0.04
N VAL A 134 20.16 6.73 0.37
CA VAL A 134 18.77 6.82 0.81
C VAL A 134 17.80 6.04 -0.11
N LEU A 135 18.17 5.89 -1.39
CA LEU A 135 17.49 5.09 -2.40
C LEU A 135 17.41 3.58 -2.08
N ALA A 136 18.33 3.03 -1.28
CA ALA A 136 18.35 1.63 -0.88
C ALA A 136 17.20 1.23 0.05
N TYR A 137 16.51 2.21 0.65
CA TYR A 137 15.36 1.98 1.53
C TYR A 137 14.01 2.13 0.82
N VAL A 138 13.99 2.57 -0.44
CA VAL A 138 12.76 2.62 -1.24
C VAL A 138 12.38 1.19 -1.61
N PRO A 139 11.17 0.70 -1.30
CA PRO A 139 10.76 -0.65 -1.67
C PRO A 139 10.83 -0.85 -3.19
N PRO A 140 11.41 -1.96 -3.68
CA PRO A 140 11.64 -2.16 -5.11
C PRO A 140 10.35 -2.17 -5.94
N PHE A 141 9.22 -2.56 -5.34
CA PHE A 141 7.92 -2.53 -6.01
C PHE A 141 7.48 -1.10 -6.39
N VAL A 142 7.90 -0.07 -5.65
CA VAL A 142 7.58 1.33 -5.96
C VAL A 142 8.29 1.76 -7.23
N ALA A 143 9.57 1.41 -7.37
CA ALA A 143 10.33 1.67 -8.59
C ALA A 143 9.72 0.93 -9.79
N GLY A 144 9.32 -0.33 -9.61
CA GLY A 144 8.62 -1.11 -10.65
C GLY A 144 7.28 -0.47 -11.06
N PHE A 145 6.48 -0.02 -10.11
CA PHE A 145 5.23 0.70 -10.38
C PHE A 145 5.47 1.99 -11.17
N CYS A 146 6.42 2.83 -10.73
CA CYS A 146 6.76 4.07 -11.43
C CYS A 146 7.27 3.78 -12.85
N ALA A 147 8.13 2.79 -13.03
CA ALA A 147 8.63 2.39 -14.35
C ALA A 147 7.48 1.96 -15.28
N MET A 148 6.54 1.15 -14.80
CA MET A 148 5.37 0.74 -15.58
C MET A 148 4.42 1.90 -15.88
N ALA A 149 4.20 2.81 -14.94
CA ALA A 149 3.38 3.99 -15.14
C ALA A 149 3.99 4.93 -16.19
N VAL A 150 5.30 5.14 -16.15
CA VAL A 150 6.04 5.91 -17.16
C VAL A 150 5.97 5.19 -18.51
N LEU A 151 6.24 3.89 -18.57
CA LEU A 151 6.18 3.12 -19.81
C LEU A 151 4.79 3.17 -20.45
N ARG A 152 3.73 3.02 -19.65
CA ARG A 152 2.33 3.15 -20.10
C ARG A 152 2.07 4.55 -20.66
N SER A 153 2.46 5.58 -19.93
CA SER A 153 2.22 6.98 -20.30
C SER A 153 3.00 7.38 -21.56
N VAL A 154 4.28 7.01 -21.65
CA VAL A 154 5.12 7.27 -22.82
C VAL A 154 4.58 6.53 -24.03
N GLY A 155 4.13 5.29 -23.88
CA GLY A 155 3.50 4.52 -24.96
C GLY A 155 2.23 5.19 -25.51
N ASP A 156 1.38 5.74 -24.64
CA ASP A 156 0.17 6.47 -25.06
C ASP A 156 0.51 7.81 -25.75
N VAL A 157 1.41 8.60 -25.17
CA VAL A 157 1.82 9.90 -25.74
C VAL A 157 2.54 9.72 -27.08
N SER A 158 3.39 8.71 -27.21
CA SER A 158 4.07 8.41 -28.48
C SER A 158 3.09 7.94 -29.56
N LEU A 159 2.08 7.14 -29.19
CA LEU A 159 1.03 6.74 -30.13
C LEU A 159 0.24 7.96 -30.64
N GLU A 160 -0.09 8.89 -29.75
CA GLU A 160 -0.83 10.11 -30.10
C GLU A 160 -0.01 11.07 -30.97
N SER A 161 1.27 11.25 -30.65
CA SER A 161 2.16 12.22 -31.33
C SER A 161 2.79 11.70 -32.62
N GLN A 162 3.11 10.41 -32.70
CA GLN A 162 3.88 9.81 -33.80
C GLN A 162 3.09 8.76 -34.59
N GLY A 163 1.88 8.39 -34.14
CA GLY A 163 1.07 7.33 -34.75
C GLY A 163 1.51 5.90 -34.40
N LEU A 164 2.65 5.74 -33.70
CA LEU A 164 3.21 4.48 -33.24
C LEU A 164 3.57 4.57 -31.75
N ALA A 165 3.06 3.65 -30.94
CA ALA A 165 3.44 3.52 -29.54
C ALA A 165 4.89 3.06 -29.41
N LEU A 166 5.66 3.77 -28.58
CA LEU A 166 7.11 3.59 -28.38
C LEU A 166 7.92 3.66 -29.70
N GLY A 167 7.35 4.22 -30.76
CA GLY A 167 7.94 4.24 -32.10
C GLY A 167 7.98 2.88 -32.81
N LEU A 168 7.37 1.83 -32.25
CA LEU A 168 7.47 0.45 -32.74
C LEU A 168 6.12 -0.22 -33.00
N LEU A 169 5.10 0.11 -32.20
CA LEU A 169 3.83 -0.62 -32.19
C LEU A 169 2.70 0.22 -32.76
N GLU A 170 1.89 -0.38 -33.62
CA GLU A 170 0.65 0.25 -34.08
C GLU A 170 -0.40 0.35 -32.96
N ALA A 171 -1.40 1.22 -33.15
CA ALA A 171 -2.49 1.41 -32.18
C ALA A 171 -3.18 0.10 -31.77
N HIS A 172 -3.36 -0.84 -32.71
CA HIS A 172 -4.00 -2.13 -32.44
C HIS A 172 -3.12 -3.03 -31.55
N GLN A 173 -1.82 -3.09 -31.85
CA GLN A 173 -0.85 -3.90 -31.12
C GLN A 173 -0.64 -3.36 -29.71
N TRP A 174 -0.54 -2.03 -29.59
CA TRP A 174 -0.42 -1.38 -28.29
C TRP A 174 -1.62 -1.66 -27.38
N ARG A 175 -2.84 -1.55 -27.92
CA ARG A 175 -4.06 -1.90 -27.18
C ARG A 175 -4.10 -3.37 -26.78
N GLN A 176 -3.68 -4.29 -27.65
CA GLN A 176 -3.58 -5.71 -27.30
C GLN A 176 -2.57 -5.96 -26.18
N VAL A 177 -1.38 -5.36 -26.26
CA VAL A 177 -0.36 -5.49 -25.20
C VAL A 177 -0.88 -4.95 -23.87
N VAL A 178 -1.49 -3.77 -23.87
CA VAL A 178 -2.06 -3.15 -22.67
C VAL A 178 -3.19 -3.99 -22.09
N SER A 179 -4.09 -4.50 -22.93
CA SER A 179 -5.18 -5.38 -22.51
C SER A 179 -4.64 -6.68 -21.92
N PHE A 180 -3.69 -7.32 -22.58
CA PHE A 180 -3.09 -8.57 -22.11
C PHE A 180 -2.35 -8.39 -20.79
N VAL A 181 -1.53 -7.35 -20.67
CA VAL A 181 -0.77 -7.08 -19.44
C VAL A 181 -1.70 -6.65 -18.29
N GLY A 182 -2.69 -5.80 -18.56
CA GLY A 182 -3.58 -5.23 -17.54
C GLY A 182 -4.70 -6.18 -17.10
N ASN A 183 -5.44 -6.74 -18.05
CA ASN A 183 -6.66 -7.52 -17.77
C ASN A 183 -6.34 -9.00 -17.59
N ASP A 184 -5.67 -9.62 -18.55
CA ASP A 184 -5.43 -11.05 -18.52
C ASP A 184 -4.34 -11.38 -17.48
N LEU A 185 -3.12 -10.94 -17.73
CA LEU A 185 -1.99 -11.23 -16.85
C LEU A 185 -2.17 -10.56 -15.47
N GLY A 186 -2.40 -9.25 -15.45
CA GLY A 186 -2.49 -8.46 -14.22
C GLY A 186 -3.71 -8.82 -13.37
N SER A 187 -4.91 -8.55 -13.88
CA SER A 187 -6.14 -8.64 -13.08
C SER A 187 -6.63 -10.07 -12.88
N THR A 188 -6.44 -10.96 -13.85
CA THR A 188 -6.96 -12.33 -13.75
C THR A 188 -5.95 -13.25 -13.06
N TRP A 189 -4.73 -13.33 -13.58
CA TRP A 189 -3.74 -14.30 -13.07
C TRP A 189 -2.95 -13.80 -11.87
N LEU A 190 -2.32 -12.63 -11.96
CA LEU A 190 -1.44 -12.10 -10.91
C LEU A 190 -2.24 -11.67 -9.68
N LEU A 191 -3.33 -10.92 -9.87
CA LEU A 191 -4.14 -10.47 -8.74
C LEU A 191 -4.83 -11.65 -8.05
N GLY A 192 -5.41 -12.60 -8.80
CA GLY A 192 -5.99 -13.81 -8.24
C GLY A 192 -4.97 -14.63 -7.42
N THR A 193 -3.77 -14.84 -7.97
CA THR A 193 -2.67 -15.53 -7.27
C THR A 193 -2.22 -14.77 -6.01
N ALA A 194 -2.13 -13.44 -6.09
CA ALA A 194 -1.79 -12.61 -4.93
C ALA A 194 -2.84 -12.70 -3.83
N MET A 195 -4.14 -12.72 -4.17
CA MET A 195 -5.21 -12.90 -3.19
C MET A 195 -5.16 -14.29 -2.53
N ALA A 196 -4.89 -15.34 -3.32
CA ALA A 196 -4.70 -16.68 -2.78
C ALA A 196 -3.50 -16.74 -1.82
N ALA A 197 -2.37 -16.13 -2.20
CA ALA A 197 -1.19 -16.05 -1.36
C ALA A 197 -1.44 -15.29 -0.05
N VAL A 198 -2.25 -14.23 -0.07
CA VAL A 198 -2.61 -13.46 1.14
C VAL A 198 -3.46 -14.29 2.09
N GLY A 199 -4.40 -15.08 1.56
CA GLY A 199 -5.13 -16.06 2.35
C GLY A 199 -4.20 -17.08 3.03
N LEU A 200 -3.23 -17.62 2.28
CA LEU A 200 -2.24 -18.58 2.79
C LEU A 200 -1.21 -17.98 3.76
N ASN A 201 -0.90 -16.69 3.62
CA ASN A 201 0.03 -15.98 4.49
C ASN A 201 -0.62 -15.51 5.81
N THR A 202 -1.92 -15.73 5.99
CA THR A 202 -2.60 -15.40 7.25
C THR A 202 -2.27 -16.45 8.30
N ASP A 203 -1.17 -16.25 9.00
CA ASP A 203 -0.71 -17.17 10.05
C ASP A 203 -1.39 -16.85 11.39
N ALA A 204 -2.42 -17.64 11.73
CA ALA A 204 -3.08 -17.56 13.03
C ALA A 204 -2.17 -17.94 14.21
N ALA A 205 -1.06 -18.65 13.95
CA ALA A 205 -0.08 -18.99 14.98
C ALA A 205 0.76 -17.78 15.40
N ALA A 206 0.97 -16.79 14.53
CA ALA A 206 1.65 -15.53 14.87
C ALA A 206 0.88 -14.71 15.94
N LEU A 207 -0.39 -15.03 16.18
CA LEU A 207 -1.23 -14.41 17.21
C LEU A 207 -1.15 -15.14 18.56
N LYS A 208 -0.60 -16.36 18.63
CA LYS A 208 -0.52 -17.13 19.87
C LYS A 208 0.57 -16.55 20.78
N GLY A 209 0.17 -16.19 22.01
CA GLY A 209 1.07 -15.69 23.05
C GLY A 209 1.16 -14.16 23.14
N VAL A 210 0.60 -13.43 22.17
CA VAL A 210 0.44 -11.97 22.27
C VAL A 210 -0.78 -11.69 23.15
N GLY A 211 -0.59 -11.04 24.31
CA GLY A 211 -1.70 -10.66 25.20
C GLY A 211 -2.73 -9.75 24.49
N TYR A 212 -3.87 -9.47 25.13
CA TYR A 212 -4.94 -8.67 24.49
C TYR A 212 -4.63 -7.17 24.37
N ARG A 213 -3.74 -6.63 25.21
CA ARG A 213 -3.48 -5.17 25.27
C ARG A 213 -2.98 -4.58 23.93
N PRO A 214 -2.01 -5.18 23.23
CA PRO A 214 -1.59 -4.70 21.91
C PRO A 214 -2.71 -4.70 20.86
N PHE A 215 -3.66 -5.62 20.94
CA PHE A 215 -4.80 -5.67 20.01
C PHE A 215 -5.82 -4.58 20.30
N VAL A 216 -6.01 -4.16 21.56
CA VAL A 216 -6.86 -3.00 21.89
C VAL A 216 -6.28 -1.72 21.28
N VAL A 217 -4.96 -1.53 21.38
CA VAL A 217 -4.27 -0.39 20.74
C VAL A 217 -4.37 -0.49 19.22
N GLY A 218 -4.18 -1.70 18.66
CA GLY A 218 -4.36 -1.96 17.23
C GLY A 218 -5.77 -1.64 16.74
N PHE A 219 -6.80 -1.99 17.52
CA PHE A 219 -8.19 -1.68 17.22
C PHE A 219 -8.44 -0.17 17.20
N ALA A 220 -7.98 0.55 18.23
CA ALA A 220 -8.09 2.00 18.29
C ALA A 220 -7.40 2.67 17.09
N GLY A 221 -6.18 2.23 16.75
CA GLY A 221 -5.47 2.69 15.56
C GLY A 221 -6.24 2.39 14.27
N SER A 222 -6.83 1.20 14.15
CA SER A 222 -7.65 0.82 13.00
C SER A 222 -8.90 1.70 12.87
N ALA A 223 -9.59 1.97 13.97
CA ALA A 223 -10.75 2.85 14.00
C ALA A 223 -10.40 4.29 13.59
N VAL A 224 -9.25 4.81 14.04
CA VAL A 224 -8.75 6.13 13.61
C VAL A 224 -8.47 6.16 12.11
N VAL A 225 -7.82 5.12 11.56
CA VAL A 225 -7.55 5.03 10.12
C VAL A 225 -8.85 4.97 9.32
N ALA A 226 -9.84 4.19 9.77
CA ALA A 226 -11.15 4.12 9.13
C ALA A 226 -11.90 5.47 9.18
N GLY A 227 -11.90 6.12 10.35
CA GLY A 227 -12.55 7.41 10.55
C GLY A 227 -11.92 8.52 9.70
N THR A 228 -10.59 8.62 9.72
CA THR A 228 -9.84 9.60 8.90
C THR A 228 -9.97 9.31 7.41
N GLY A 229 -9.96 8.04 6.99
CA GLY A 229 -10.22 7.64 5.61
C GLY A 229 -11.63 8.05 5.15
N CYS A 230 -12.65 7.80 5.97
CA CYS A 230 -14.03 8.21 5.67
C CYS A 230 -14.16 9.74 5.59
N ALA A 231 -13.61 10.46 6.57
CA ALA A 231 -13.64 11.92 6.59
C ALA A 231 -12.92 12.52 5.37
N ALA A 232 -11.76 11.99 5.01
CA ALA A 232 -11.01 12.41 3.82
C ALA A 232 -11.80 12.16 2.53
N THR A 233 -12.44 10.99 2.40
CA THR A 233 -13.33 10.68 1.27
C THR A 233 -14.47 11.70 1.14
N LEU A 234 -15.16 12.01 2.24
CA LEU A 234 -16.25 12.97 2.24
C LEU A 234 -15.76 14.38 1.91
N ALA A 235 -14.64 14.81 2.48
CA ALA A 235 -14.04 16.11 2.21
C ALA A 235 -13.60 16.26 0.74
N LEU A 236 -12.86 15.28 0.22
CA LEU A 236 -12.40 15.29 -1.17
C LEU A 236 -13.58 15.29 -2.14
N THR A 237 -14.61 14.48 -1.90
CA THR A 237 -15.78 14.51 -2.78
C THR A 237 -16.56 15.81 -2.69
N SER A 238 -16.67 16.45 -1.52
CA SER A 238 -17.34 17.76 -1.41
C SER A 238 -16.58 18.93 -2.08
N LEU A 239 -15.28 18.78 -2.31
CA LEU A 239 -14.43 19.81 -2.91
C LEU A 239 -14.38 19.71 -4.45
N PHE A 240 -14.56 18.51 -5.00
CA PHE A 240 -14.32 18.22 -6.41
C PHE A 240 -15.55 17.70 -7.17
N LEU A 241 -16.67 17.41 -6.49
CA LEU A 241 -17.98 17.03 -7.06
C LEU A 241 -19.08 17.93 -6.52
#